data_AF-A0A925PJ58-F1
#
_entry.id   AF-A0A925PJ58-F1
#
_cell.length_a   1.000
_cell.length_b   1.000
_cell.length_c   1.000
_cell.angle_alpha   90.00
_cell.angle_beta   90.00
_cell.angle_gamma   90.00
#
_symmetry.space_group_name_H-M   'P 1'
#
loop_
_entity.id
_entity.type
_entity.pdbx_description
1 polymer ?
#
loop_
_entity_poly.entity_id
_entity_poly.type
_entity_poly.pdbx_seq_one_letter_code
_entity_poly.pdbx_strand_id
1 'polypeptide(L)'
;MHYSRMRLSHKLVLIMLFTALLVAFTVLRVPMTTADPAASPADKGLEDLSRVEYPSLHDVKWHAHFIHPHESLESLFGADWVWVARFNRLDRRHVYPGMTIKVPDRIADIRGYTPLPQRYEPAARHEKYILVDVTEQWLGAYEHGRLVFSAPAATGKAGTETPVGLFHIDARHLTHTSSLYKTANDEEQYPMDNALRFHIDDENVSYWLHARDLPGRPASHGCIGLFDEEMQQRVFDTPQHPVLLDSQKLYEWAVGEEEYGDDYGELDEIEDGPVVEVRGTLPRYLDRSPNR
;
A
#
# COMPACT_ATOMS: atom_id res chain seq x y z
N MET A 1 -36.07 -50.19 45.17
CA MET A 1 -35.21 -49.25 44.42
C MET A 1 -34.08 -50.05 43.77
N HIS A 2 -34.25 -50.44 42.51
CA HIS A 2 -33.25 -51.26 41.80
C HIS A 2 -32.51 -50.36 40.82
N TYR A 3 -31.32 -49.92 41.22
CA TYR A 3 -30.36 -49.31 40.30
C TYR A 3 -29.92 -50.40 39.32
N SER A 4 -30.40 -50.30 38.08
CA SER A 4 -29.96 -51.18 36.99
C SER A 4 -28.46 -50.98 36.80
N ARG A 5 -27.66 -51.96 37.23
CA ARG A 5 -26.23 -52.03 36.93
C ARG A 5 -26.09 -52.22 35.42
N MET A 6 -25.88 -51.12 34.70
CA MET A 6 -25.43 -51.17 33.31
C MET A 6 -24.21 -52.09 33.22
N ARG A 7 -24.40 -53.22 32.52
CA ARG A 7 -23.34 -54.20 32.24
C ARG A 7 -22.17 -53.48 31.55
N LEU A 8 -20.94 -53.93 31.80
CA LEU A 8 -19.72 -53.32 31.24
C LEU A 8 -19.81 -53.13 29.72
N SER A 9 -20.48 -54.07 29.03
CA SER A 9 -20.78 -53.99 27.59
C SER A 9 -21.67 -52.80 27.22
N HIS A 10 -22.66 -52.44 28.04
CA HIS A 10 -23.52 -51.28 27.81
C HIS A 10 -22.76 -49.98 28.02
N LYS A 11 -21.84 -49.93 28.99
CA LYS A 11 -20.95 -48.76 29.18
C LYS A 11 -20.01 -48.57 27.99
N LEU A 12 -19.43 -49.66 27.48
CA LEU A 12 -18.58 -49.65 26.28
C LEU A 12 -19.34 -49.20 25.03
N VAL A 13 -20.56 -49.71 24.84
CA VAL A 13 -21.43 -49.30 23.73
C VAL A 13 -21.82 -47.82 23.85
N LEU A 14 -22.16 -47.35 25.06
CA LEU A 14 -22.52 -45.95 25.29
C LEU A 14 -21.33 -45.01 25.06
N ILE A 15 -20.13 -45.41 25.50
CA ILE A 15 -18.89 -44.66 25.25
C ILE A 15 -18.61 -44.63 23.75
N MET A 16 -18.66 -45.76 23.05
CA MET A 16 -18.45 -45.79 21.59
C MET A 16 -19.46 -44.92 20.84
N LEU A 17 -20.74 -44.95 21.22
CA LEU A 17 -21.78 -44.09 20.65
C LEU A 17 -21.53 -42.61 20.94
N PHE A 18 -21.14 -42.27 22.16
CA PHE A 18 -20.85 -40.89 22.55
C PHE A 18 -19.58 -40.38 21.87
N THR A 19 -18.55 -41.21 21.73
CA THR A 19 -17.30 -40.86 21.02
C THR A 19 -17.57 -40.73 19.52
N ALA A 20 -18.39 -41.60 18.92
CA ALA A 20 -18.82 -41.47 17.53
C ALA A 20 -19.66 -40.22 17.29
N LEU A 21 -20.55 -39.86 18.22
CA LEU A 21 -21.30 -38.60 18.19
C LEU A 21 -20.40 -37.38 18.37
N LEU A 22 -19.40 -37.44 19.25
CA LEU A 22 -18.45 -36.35 19.47
C LEU A 22 -17.54 -36.16 18.25
N VAL A 23 -17.04 -37.25 17.67
CA VAL A 23 -16.28 -37.24 16.41
C VAL A 23 -17.14 -36.73 15.26
N ALA A 24 -18.37 -37.21 15.11
CA ALA A 24 -19.31 -36.72 14.10
C ALA A 24 -19.63 -35.23 14.32
N PHE A 25 -19.78 -34.77 15.56
CA PHE A 25 -19.99 -33.36 15.88
C PHE A 25 -18.76 -32.50 15.59
N THR A 26 -17.54 -32.99 15.85
CA THR A 26 -16.30 -32.30 15.44
C THR A 26 -16.08 -32.33 13.94
N VAL A 27 -16.45 -33.40 13.23
CA VAL A 27 -16.35 -33.52 11.76
C VAL A 27 -17.41 -32.68 11.05
N LEU A 28 -18.62 -32.57 11.62
CA LEU A 28 -19.69 -31.67 11.15
C LEU A 28 -19.48 -30.21 11.59
N ARG A 29 -18.56 -29.95 12.52
CA ARG A 29 -18.02 -28.63 12.89
C ARG A 29 -16.61 -28.39 12.35
N VAL A 30 -16.12 -29.24 11.45
CA VAL A 30 -15.12 -28.76 10.49
C VAL A 30 -15.88 -27.71 9.70
N PRO A 31 -15.47 -26.42 9.73
CA PRO A 31 -16.10 -25.45 8.87
C PRO A 31 -16.08 -26.06 7.48
N MET A 32 -17.26 -26.14 6.84
CA MET A 32 -17.33 -26.42 5.42
C MET A 32 -16.25 -25.57 4.78
N THR A 33 -15.37 -26.24 4.05
CA THR A 33 -14.31 -25.69 3.21
C THR A 33 -14.52 -24.21 3.06
N THR A 34 -13.73 -23.39 3.76
CA THR A 34 -13.65 -21.96 3.45
C THR A 34 -13.50 -21.93 1.94
N ALA A 35 -14.48 -21.36 1.24
CA ALA A 35 -14.42 -21.24 -0.20
C ALA A 35 -12.99 -20.79 -0.54
N ASP A 36 -12.36 -21.47 -1.51
CA ASP A 36 -11.03 -21.09 -2.00
C ASP A 36 -10.98 -19.56 -2.10
N PRO A 37 -9.90 -18.91 -1.61
CA PRO A 37 -9.87 -17.48 -1.36
C PRO A 37 -10.53 -16.74 -2.50
N ALA A 38 -11.73 -16.20 -2.22
CA ALA A 38 -12.53 -15.55 -3.24
C ALA A 38 -11.78 -14.31 -3.69
N ALA A 39 -11.45 -14.28 -4.99
CA ALA A 39 -10.85 -13.12 -5.63
C ALA A 39 -11.70 -11.87 -5.33
N SER A 40 -11.02 -10.72 -5.29
CA SER A 40 -11.68 -9.42 -5.44
C SER A 40 -12.71 -9.52 -6.59
N PRO A 41 -13.88 -8.86 -6.51
CA PRO A 41 -14.98 -9.01 -7.48
C PRO A 41 -14.59 -8.77 -8.95
N ALA A 42 -13.45 -8.13 -9.19
CA ALA A 42 -12.74 -8.13 -10.47
C ALA A 42 -11.50 -9.02 -10.33
N ASP A 43 -11.44 -10.07 -11.16
CA ASP A 43 -10.39 -11.08 -11.22
C ASP A 43 -8.98 -10.49 -11.15
N LYS A 44 -8.30 -10.67 -10.00
CA LYS A 44 -6.91 -10.24 -9.82
C LYS A 44 -5.94 -11.03 -10.70
N GLY A 45 -6.30 -12.25 -11.14
CA GLY A 45 -5.42 -13.17 -11.89
C GLY A 45 -5.05 -12.73 -13.31
N LEU A 46 -5.31 -11.49 -13.68
CA LEU A 46 -5.05 -10.91 -15.01
C LEU A 46 -4.55 -9.46 -14.95
N GLU A 47 -4.16 -8.95 -13.77
CA GLU A 47 -3.63 -7.60 -13.67
C GLU A 47 -2.31 -7.49 -14.45
N ASP A 48 -2.28 -6.58 -15.41
CA ASP A 48 -1.12 -6.38 -16.27
C ASP A 48 -0.63 -4.95 -16.14
N LEU A 49 0.30 -4.75 -15.20
CA LEU A 49 0.87 -3.44 -14.93
C LEU A 49 1.79 -2.97 -16.05
N SER A 50 2.22 -3.83 -16.98
CA SER A 50 2.97 -3.39 -18.15
C SER A 50 2.18 -2.39 -19.02
N ARG A 51 0.85 -2.41 -18.91
CA ARG A 51 -0.09 -1.52 -19.60
C ARG A 51 -0.25 -0.15 -18.95
N VAL A 52 0.16 0.02 -17.69
CA VAL A 52 0.15 1.34 -17.04
C VAL A 52 1.34 2.12 -17.56
N GLU A 53 1.09 3.21 -18.27
CA GLU A 53 2.16 4.04 -18.81
C GLU A 53 2.59 5.12 -17.82
N TYR A 54 3.90 5.12 -17.58
CA TYR A 54 4.62 6.15 -16.85
C TYR A 54 5.62 6.79 -17.81
N PRO A 55 5.51 8.09 -18.13
CA PRO A 55 6.33 8.74 -19.15
C PRO A 55 7.84 8.52 -18.95
N SER A 56 8.31 8.64 -17.72
CA SER A 56 9.71 8.41 -17.32
C SER A 56 10.25 7.00 -17.60
N LEU A 57 9.38 6.00 -17.78
CA LEU A 57 9.78 4.64 -18.14
C LEU A 57 10.05 4.48 -19.64
N HIS A 58 9.90 5.54 -20.43
CA HIS A 58 10.30 5.52 -21.83
C HIS A 58 11.82 5.32 -22.00
N ASP A 59 12.62 5.85 -21.08
CA ASP A 59 14.08 5.91 -21.21
C ASP A 59 14.80 4.71 -20.57
N VAL A 60 14.05 3.82 -19.91
CA VAL A 60 14.56 2.57 -19.33
C VAL A 60 14.09 1.40 -20.18
N LYS A 61 15.00 0.51 -20.56
CA LYS A 61 14.63 -0.74 -21.24
C LYS A 61 14.11 -1.75 -20.23
N TRP A 62 12.97 -2.33 -20.54
CA TRP A 62 12.29 -3.32 -19.70
C TRP A 62 11.42 -4.24 -20.56
N HIS A 63 11.15 -5.42 -20.05
CA HIS A 63 10.20 -6.37 -20.62
C HIS A 63 9.09 -6.70 -19.61
N ALA A 64 7.94 -7.13 -20.12
CA ALA A 64 6.84 -7.61 -19.29
C ALA A 64 7.18 -9.01 -18.76
N HIS A 65 7.01 -9.23 -17.46
CA HIS A 65 7.20 -10.54 -16.82
C HIS A 65 5.92 -10.97 -16.12
N PHE A 66 5.42 -12.15 -16.48
CA PHE A 66 4.27 -12.77 -15.84
C PHE A 66 4.71 -13.54 -14.60
N ILE A 67 4.13 -13.22 -13.44
CA ILE A 67 4.50 -13.80 -12.15
C ILE A 67 3.92 -15.21 -12.03
N HIS A 68 4.79 -16.21 -11.94
CA HIS A 68 4.40 -17.60 -11.74
C HIS A 68 4.12 -17.94 -10.27
N PRO A 69 3.40 -19.05 -9.98
CA PRO A 69 3.02 -19.43 -8.60
C PRO A 69 4.15 -19.58 -7.57
N HIS A 70 5.39 -19.76 -8.02
CA HIS A 70 6.56 -19.97 -7.18
C HIS A 70 7.49 -18.75 -7.14
N GLU A 71 7.09 -17.65 -7.78
CA GLU A 71 7.90 -16.44 -7.91
C GLU A 71 7.40 -15.36 -6.95
N SER A 72 8.35 -14.70 -6.30
CA SER A 72 8.17 -13.43 -5.60
C SER A 72 9.23 -12.44 -6.08
N LEU A 73 9.12 -11.16 -5.68
CA LEU A 73 10.19 -10.20 -5.96
C LEU A 73 11.53 -10.65 -5.38
N GLU A 74 11.53 -11.19 -4.16
CA GLU A 74 12.73 -11.69 -3.50
C GLU A 74 13.32 -12.92 -4.20
N SER A 75 12.49 -13.87 -4.66
CA SER A 75 13.01 -15.05 -5.36
C SER A 75 13.58 -14.69 -6.73
N LEU A 76 12.99 -13.72 -7.42
CA LEU A 76 13.41 -13.28 -8.76
C LEU A 76 14.65 -12.39 -8.73
N PHE A 77 14.73 -11.47 -7.75
CA PHE A 77 15.71 -10.38 -7.78
C PHE A 77 16.67 -10.37 -6.59
N GLY A 78 16.52 -11.29 -5.63
CA GLY A 78 17.38 -11.36 -4.45
C GLY A 78 17.43 -10.02 -3.72
N ALA A 79 18.63 -9.51 -3.45
CA ALA A 79 18.82 -8.23 -2.76
C ALA A 79 18.33 -7.00 -3.53
N ASP A 80 18.11 -7.10 -4.85
CA ASP A 80 17.69 -5.98 -5.69
C ASP A 80 16.15 -5.83 -5.80
N TRP A 81 15.39 -6.69 -5.11
CA TRP A 81 13.92 -6.72 -5.17
C TRP A 81 13.27 -5.35 -4.89
N VAL A 82 13.83 -4.58 -3.95
CA VAL A 82 13.34 -3.26 -3.55
C VAL A 82 13.35 -2.28 -4.73
N TRP A 83 14.39 -2.35 -5.57
CA TRP A 83 14.49 -1.47 -6.73
C TRP A 83 13.42 -1.81 -7.75
N VAL A 84 13.16 -3.11 -7.99
CA VAL A 84 12.11 -3.55 -8.91
C VAL A 84 10.72 -3.20 -8.39
N ALA A 85 10.50 -3.30 -7.07
CA ALA A 85 9.29 -2.85 -6.40
C ALA A 85 9.05 -1.35 -6.65
N ARG A 86 10.04 -0.50 -6.33
CA ARG A 86 9.99 0.95 -6.60
C ARG A 86 9.75 1.26 -8.08
N PHE A 87 10.45 0.57 -8.97
CA PHE A 87 10.30 0.77 -10.42
C PHE A 87 8.87 0.53 -10.91
N ASN A 88 8.16 -0.42 -10.31
CA ASN A 88 6.75 -0.69 -10.62
C ASN A 88 5.76 0.10 -9.75
N ARG A 89 6.23 0.93 -8.81
CA ARG A 89 5.41 1.57 -7.78
C ARG A 89 4.62 0.54 -6.97
N LEU A 90 5.24 -0.60 -6.70
CA LEU A 90 4.66 -1.76 -6.03
C LEU A 90 5.26 -1.98 -4.64
N ASP A 91 4.47 -2.62 -3.78
CA ASP A 91 4.97 -3.37 -2.63
C ASP A 91 4.98 -4.89 -2.89
N ARG A 92 5.68 -5.63 -2.03
CA ARG A 92 5.80 -7.08 -2.16
C ARG A 92 4.48 -7.83 -1.92
N ARG A 93 3.53 -7.29 -1.13
CA ARG A 93 2.21 -7.89 -0.88
C ARG A 93 1.30 -7.78 -2.11
N HIS A 94 1.55 -6.79 -2.96
CA HIS A 94 0.88 -6.58 -4.24
C HIS A 94 1.55 -7.28 -5.41
N VAL A 95 2.57 -8.11 -5.16
CA VAL A 95 3.09 -9.05 -6.15
C VAL A 95 2.55 -10.44 -5.88
N TYR A 96 1.72 -10.94 -6.80
CA TYR A 96 1.03 -12.22 -6.66
C TYR A 96 0.98 -12.99 -7.99
N PRO A 97 0.87 -14.34 -7.95
CA PRO A 97 0.79 -15.16 -9.15
C PRO A 97 -0.36 -14.75 -10.07
N GLY A 98 -0.10 -14.70 -11.38
CA GLY A 98 -1.10 -14.32 -12.39
C GLY A 98 -1.00 -12.88 -12.86
N MET A 99 -0.28 -12.01 -12.14
CA MET A 99 -0.07 -10.64 -12.59
C MET A 99 1.13 -10.50 -13.55
N THR A 100 1.20 -9.39 -14.26
CA THR A 100 2.35 -9.01 -15.08
C THR A 100 2.97 -7.70 -14.58
N ILE A 101 4.29 -7.69 -14.37
CA ILE A 101 5.06 -6.52 -13.95
C ILE A 101 6.07 -6.11 -15.03
N LYS A 102 6.65 -4.92 -14.89
CA LYS A 102 7.77 -4.47 -15.72
C LYS A 102 9.09 -4.89 -15.06
N VAL A 103 9.93 -5.62 -15.78
CA VAL A 103 11.28 -6.01 -15.31
C VAL A 103 12.31 -5.27 -16.14
N PRO A 104 13.19 -4.46 -15.53
CA PRO A 104 14.24 -3.77 -16.29
C PRO A 104 15.22 -4.79 -16.88
N ASP A 105 15.66 -4.55 -18.11
CA ASP A 105 16.66 -5.41 -18.75
C ASP A 105 18.01 -5.35 -18.02
N ARG A 106 18.28 -4.22 -17.34
CA ARG A 106 19.43 -4.07 -16.44
C ARG A 106 18.99 -3.43 -15.13
N ILE A 107 19.17 -4.15 -14.03
CA ILE A 107 18.87 -3.66 -12.67
C ILE A 107 19.64 -2.36 -12.35
N ALA A 108 20.85 -2.21 -12.86
CA ALA A 108 21.65 -1.00 -12.63
C ALA A 108 20.98 0.29 -13.14
N ASP A 109 20.10 0.21 -14.14
CA ASP A 109 19.42 1.38 -14.72
C ASP A 109 18.30 1.92 -13.81
N ILE A 110 17.87 1.11 -12.83
CA ILE A 110 16.78 1.48 -11.92
C ILE A 110 17.25 1.73 -10.48
N ARG A 111 18.54 1.51 -10.18
CA ARG A 111 19.10 1.82 -8.85
C ARG A 111 19.12 3.33 -8.65
N GLY A 112 18.44 3.80 -7.60
CA GLY A 112 18.28 5.25 -7.36
C GLY A 112 17.39 5.96 -8.38
N TYR A 113 16.62 5.23 -9.19
CA TYR A 113 15.70 5.79 -10.15
C TYR A 113 14.68 6.71 -9.47
N THR A 114 14.47 7.87 -10.10
CA THR A 114 13.39 8.79 -9.80
C THR A 114 12.94 9.46 -11.10
N PRO A 115 11.63 9.61 -11.34
CA PRO A 115 11.12 10.37 -12.48
C PRO A 115 11.16 11.89 -12.23
N LEU A 116 11.48 12.31 -11.00
CA LEU A 116 11.45 13.70 -10.59
C LEU A 116 12.81 14.37 -10.78
N PRO A 117 12.85 15.68 -11.10
CA PRO A 117 14.11 16.37 -11.36
C PRO A 117 14.93 16.54 -10.08
N GLN A 118 16.26 16.45 -10.19
CA GLN A 118 17.17 16.68 -9.05
C GLN A 118 17.09 18.11 -8.49
N ARG A 119 16.71 19.07 -9.35
CA ARG A 119 16.39 20.45 -8.98
C ARG A 119 15.03 20.85 -9.53
N TYR A 120 14.22 21.47 -8.70
CA TYR A 120 12.90 21.95 -9.05
C TYR A 120 12.74 23.43 -8.69
N GLU A 121 12.77 24.29 -9.70
CA GLU A 121 12.80 25.74 -9.52
C GLU A 121 11.59 26.31 -8.74
N PRO A 122 10.34 25.85 -8.94
CA PRO A 122 9.21 26.34 -8.14
C PRO A 122 9.40 26.14 -6.63
N ALA A 123 10.16 25.12 -6.22
CA ALA A 123 10.48 24.83 -4.83
C ALA A 123 11.68 25.64 -4.29
N ALA A 124 12.39 26.41 -5.11
CA ALA A 124 13.65 27.07 -4.72
C ALA A 124 13.49 28.07 -3.54
N ARG A 125 12.34 28.74 -3.47
CA ARG A 125 12.02 29.72 -2.43
C ARG A 125 11.42 29.12 -1.15
N HIS A 126 11.19 27.82 -1.13
CA HIS A 126 10.57 27.12 -0.01
C HIS A 126 11.63 26.34 0.74
N GLU A 127 11.60 26.39 2.07
CA GLU A 127 12.48 25.57 2.90
C GLU A 127 12.21 24.10 2.66
N LYS A 128 10.94 23.70 2.75
CA LYS A 128 10.45 22.36 2.41
C LYS A 128 9.34 22.44 1.37
N TYR A 129 9.36 21.50 0.43
CA TYR A 129 8.37 21.41 -0.64
C TYR A 129 8.12 19.96 -1.04
N ILE A 130 6.86 19.58 -1.15
CA ILE A 130 6.42 18.26 -1.59
C ILE A 130 5.84 18.40 -2.99
N LEU A 131 6.43 17.68 -3.95
CA LEU A 131 5.90 17.56 -5.30
C LEU A 131 5.32 16.17 -5.50
N VAL A 132 4.05 16.11 -5.86
CA VAL A 132 3.32 14.88 -6.19
C VAL A 132 2.98 14.91 -7.68
N ASP A 133 3.51 13.95 -8.41
CA ASP A 133 3.22 13.79 -9.83
C ASP A 133 2.26 12.62 -10.02
N VAL A 134 0.99 12.95 -10.28
CA VAL A 134 -0.10 11.99 -10.46
C VAL A 134 0.15 11.12 -11.69
N THR A 135 0.77 11.64 -12.74
CA THR A 135 1.04 10.85 -13.94
C THR A 135 2.13 9.83 -13.68
N GLU A 136 3.18 10.20 -12.95
CA GLU A 136 4.29 9.31 -12.61
C GLU A 136 4.02 8.37 -11.43
N GLN A 137 2.95 8.65 -10.66
CA GLN A 137 2.67 7.99 -9.38
C GLN A 137 3.88 8.09 -8.45
N TRP A 138 4.36 9.31 -8.25
CA TRP A 138 5.60 9.58 -7.53
C TRP A 138 5.53 10.85 -6.69
N LEU A 139 6.23 10.83 -5.56
CA LEU A 139 6.41 11.96 -4.65
C LEU A 139 7.89 12.31 -4.52
N GLY A 140 8.20 13.60 -4.50
CA GLY A 140 9.52 14.13 -4.20
C GLY A 140 9.47 15.15 -3.09
N ALA A 141 10.37 15.02 -2.12
CA ALA A 141 10.62 15.99 -1.07
C ALA A 141 11.83 16.84 -1.44
N TYR A 142 11.68 18.15 -1.40
CA TYR A 142 12.69 19.12 -1.80
C TYR A 142 13.00 20.10 -0.69
N GLU A 143 14.27 20.44 -0.56
CA GLU A 143 14.78 21.53 0.27
C GLU A 143 15.39 22.60 -0.61
N HIS A 144 14.87 23.82 -0.56
CA HIS A 144 15.34 24.93 -1.40
C HIS A 144 15.49 24.52 -2.89
N GLY A 145 14.50 23.79 -3.39
CA GLY A 145 14.45 23.29 -4.76
C GLY A 145 15.41 22.14 -5.06
N ARG A 146 16.17 21.58 -4.11
CA ARG A 146 17.00 20.38 -4.30
C ARG A 146 16.28 19.14 -3.80
N LEU A 147 16.22 18.10 -4.61
CA LEU A 147 15.61 16.82 -4.20
C LEU A 147 16.40 16.21 -3.03
N VAL A 148 15.71 15.90 -1.94
CA VAL A 148 16.26 15.27 -0.73
C VAL A 148 16.00 13.78 -0.76
N PHE A 149 14.75 13.39 -1.01
CA PHE A 149 14.38 12.02 -1.31
C PHE A 149 13.14 11.98 -2.21
N SER A 150 12.87 10.82 -2.78
CA SER A 150 11.65 10.59 -3.56
C SER A 150 11.18 9.16 -3.40
N ALA A 151 9.88 8.94 -3.52
CA ALA A 151 9.26 7.64 -3.35
C ALA A 151 8.12 7.44 -4.34
N PRO A 152 7.84 6.18 -4.73
CA PRO A 152 6.57 5.83 -5.33
C PRO A 152 5.41 6.32 -4.47
N ALA A 153 4.36 6.81 -5.12
CA ALA A 153 3.13 7.21 -4.46
C ALA A 153 1.94 6.62 -5.20
N ALA A 154 0.90 6.24 -4.48
CA ALA A 154 -0.37 5.90 -5.11
C ALA A 154 -1.38 7.01 -4.81
N THR A 155 -2.03 7.51 -5.85
CA THR A 155 -3.00 8.62 -5.77
C THR A 155 -4.43 8.11 -6.00
N GLY A 156 -5.38 9.03 -5.95
CA GLY A 156 -6.80 8.77 -6.21
C GLY A 156 -7.03 8.14 -7.58
N LYS A 157 -7.85 7.09 -7.64
CA LYS A 157 -8.25 6.43 -8.90
C LYS A 157 -9.34 7.23 -9.63
N ALA A 158 -9.65 6.80 -10.86
CA ALA A 158 -10.74 7.40 -11.65
C ALA A 158 -12.07 7.43 -10.87
N GLY A 159 -12.70 8.61 -10.84
CA GLY A 159 -13.93 8.89 -10.09
C GLY A 159 -13.73 9.31 -8.63
N THR A 160 -12.51 9.21 -8.11
CA THR A 160 -12.10 9.71 -6.78
C THR A 160 -10.66 10.20 -6.84
N GLU A 161 -10.39 11.07 -7.81
CA GLU A 161 -9.07 11.60 -8.11
C GLU A 161 -8.51 12.45 -6.97
N THR A 162 -7.19 12.45 -6.82
CA THR A 162 -6.52 13.39 -5.92
C THR A 162 -6.65 14.81 -6.48
N PRO A 163 -7.02 15.82 -5.66
CA PRO A 163 -7.12 17.20 -6.11
C PRO A 163 -5.76 17.72 -6.57
N VAL A 164 -5.73 18.34 -7.75
CA VAL A 164 -4.54 18.95 -8.37
C VAL A 164 -4.50 20.44 -8.01
N GLY A 165 -3.34 20.94 -7.61
CA GLY A 165 -3.19 22.32 -7.15
C GLY A 165 -1.98 22.54 -6.25
N LEU A 166 -1.94 23.72 -5.65
CA LEU A 166 -1.00 24.09 -4.59
C LEU A 166 -1.73 24.11 -3.26
N PHE A 167 -1.17 23.41 -2.30
CA PHE A 167 -1.69 23.22 -0.95
C PHE A 167 -0.57 23.34 0.08
N HIS A 168 -0.89 23.13 1.34
CA HIS A 168 0.07 23.11 2.46
C HIS A 168 -0.30 22.03 3.45
N ILE A 169 0.70 21.48 4.15
CA ILE A 169 0.42 20.63 5.30
C ILE A 169 -0.14 21.50 6.43
N ASP A 170 -1.34 21.16 6.91
CA ASP A 170 -2.04 21.91 7.98
C ASP A 170 -2.31 21.05 9.22
N ALA A 171 -2.07 19.74 9.15
CA ALA A 171 -2.13 18.86 10.32
C ALA A 171 -1.26 17.61 10.14
N ARG A 172 -0.81 17.06 11.26
CA ARG A 172 -0.16 15.76 11.37
C ARG A 172 -0.96 14.83 12.29
N HIS A 173 -0.91 13.53 12.05
CA HIS A 173 -1.54 12.53 12.90
C HIS A 173 -0.88 11.15 12.71
N LEU A 174 -0.11 10.71 13.71
CA LEU A 174 0.72 9.51 13.60
C LEU A 174 -0.07 8.22 13.45
N THR A 175 -1.15 8.04 14.22
CA THR A 175 -1.98 6.81 14.20
C THR A 175 -3.35 7.02 13.56
N HIS A 176 -3.42 7.87 12.52
CA HIS A 176 -4.67 8.19 11.87
C HIS A 176 -5.34 6.96 11.25
N THR A 177 -6.67 6.93 11.27
CA THR A 177 -7.49 5.92 10.61
C THR A 177 -8.57 6.59 9.77
N SER A 178 -8.89 6.01 8.63
CA SER A 178 -9.97 6.52 7.79
C SER A 178 -11.31 6.52 8.53
N SER A 179 -12.10 7.58 8.34
CA SER A 179 -13.49 7.64 8.81
C SER A 179 -14.50 7.11 7.78
N LEU A 180 -14.07 6.95 6.52
CA LEU A 180 -14.93 6.63 5.37
C LEU A 180 -14.69 5.21 4.83
N TYR A 181 -13.50 4.65 5.02
CA TYR A 181 -13.09 3.41 4.37
C TYR A 181 -12.55 2.40 5.37
N LYS A 182 -12.93 1.14 5.15
CA LYS A 182 -12.47 0.00 5.93
C LYS A 182 -11.43 -0.83 5.17
N THR A 183 -10.76 -1.72 5.90
CA THR A 183 -9.90 -2.77 5.34
C THR A 183 -10.70 -3.73 4.46
N ALA A 184 -10.01 -4.52 3.62
CA ALA A 184 -10.67 -5.40 2.66
C ALA A 184 -11.55 -6.51 3.28
N ASN A 185 -11.29 -6.89 4.53
CA ASN A 185 -12.09 -7.82 5.32
C ASN A 185 -13.27 -7.15 6.05
N ASP A 186 -13.45 -5.83 5.93
CA ASP A 186 -14.48 -5.01 6.60
C ASP A 186 -14.42 -5.02 8.14
N GLU A 187 -13.34 -5.55 8.72
CA GLU A 187 -13.17 -5.72 10.18
C GLU A 187 -12.70 -4.44 10.87
N GLU A 188 -11.87 -3.64 10.20
CA GLU A 188 -11.22 -2.46 10.78
C GLU A 188 -11.30 -1.25 9.84
N GLN A 189 -11.15 -0.05 10.38
CA GLN A 189 -10.97 1.14 9.54
C GLN A 189 -9.62 1.07 8.83
N TYR A 190 -9.55 1.62 7.61
CA TYR A 190 -8.31 1.60 6.85
C TYR A 190 -7.23 2.41 7.59
N PRO A 191 -6.07 1.80 7.91
CA PRO A 191 -4.98 2.47 8.62
C PRO A 191 -4.35 3.53 7.73
N MET A 192 -4.11 4.71 8.30
CA MET A 192 -3.51 5.85 7.60
C MET A 192 -2.36 6.41 8.44
N ASP A 193 -1.46 5.56 8.93
CA ASP A 193 -0.35 5.98 9.78
C ASP A 193 0.49 7.09 9.12
N ASN A 194 1.19 7.88 9.93
CA ASN A 194 2.06 8.96 9.45
C ASN A 194 1.30 9.96 8.57
N ALA A 195 0.08 10.34 8.97
CA ALA A 195 -0.80 11.14 8.14
C ALA A 195 -0.44 12.62 8.18
N LEU A 196 -0.35 13.23 7.01
CA LEU A 196 -0.18 14.67 6.79
C LEU A 196 -1.38 15.20 6.01
N ARG A 197 -2.23 16.02 6.64
CA ARG A 197 -3.39 16.61 5.94
C ARG A 197 -2.88 17.74 5.08
N PHE A 198 -3.32 17.79 3.83
CA PHE A 198 -2.94 18.87 2.92
C PHE A 198 -4.13 19.63 2.34
N HIS A 199 -5.33 19.07 2.41
CA HIS A 199 -6.51 19.71 1.84
C HIS A 199 -7.80 19.25 2.52
N ILE A 200 -8.78 20.14 2.60
CA ILE A 200 -10.18 19.83 2.90
C ILE A 200 -11.01 20.50 1.81
N ASP A 201 -11.89 19.73 1.16
CA ASP A 201 -12.76 20.27 0.12
C ASP A 201 -14.05 20.91 0.67
N ASP A 202 -14.85 21.48 -0.22
CA ASP A 202 -16.12 22.15 0.12
C ASP A 202 -17.16 21.19 0.75
N GLU A 203 -16.99 19.87 0.59
CA GLU A 203 -17.82 18.82 1.18
C GLU A 203 -17.29 18.36 2.55
N ASN A 204 -16.24 19.01 3.07
CA ASN A 204 -15.50 18.66 4.29
C ASN A 204 -14.80 17.29 4.23
N VAL A 205 -14.47 16.79 3.04
CA VAL A 205 -13.61 15.61 2.90
C VAL A 205 -12.16 16.03 3.07
N SER A 206 -11.46 15.39 4.00
CA SER A 206 -10.04 15.63 4.25
C SER A 206 -9.16 14.72 3.39
N TYR A 207 -8.11 15.30 2.80
CA TYR A 207 -7.14 14.62 1.96
C TYR A 207 -5.78 14.61 2.64
N TRP A 208 -5.17 13.42 2.69
CA TRP A 208 -3.96 13.16 3.46
C TRP A 208 -2.88 12.55 2.58
N LEU A 209 -1.61 12.80 2.91
CA LEU A 209 -0.50 11.91 2.59
C LEU A 209 -0.32 10.94 3.75
N HIS A 210 -0.24 9.64 3.52
CA HIS A 210 -0.15 8.66 4.61
C HIS A 210 0.49 7.33 4.20
N ALA A 211 0.77 6.49 5.21
CA ALA A 211 1.14 5.09 5.05
C ALA A 211 0.06 4.31 4.29
N ARG A 212 0.46 3.57 3.27
CA ARG A 212 -0.43 2.68 2.54
C ARG A 212 0.33 1.53 1.91
N ASP A 213 -0.45 0.66 1.31
CA ASP A 213 0.00 -0.31 0.34
C ASP A 213 -0.01 0.26 -1.09
N LEU A 214 0.93 -0.21 -1.90
CA LEU A 214 1.22 0.28 -3.23
C LEU A 214 0.93 -0.80 -4.28
N PRO A 215 -0.17 -0.67 -5.05
CA PRO A 215 -0.58 -1.64 -6.06
C PRO A 215 -0.03 -1.35 -7.47
N GLY A 216 0.92 -0.42 -7.61
CA GLY A 216 1.51 -0.11 -8.93
C GLY A 216 0.63 0.73 -9.86
N ARG A 217 -0.40 1.40 -9.33
CA ARG A 217 -1.33 2.28 -10.05
C ARG A 217 -2.14 3.16 -9.08
N PRO A 218 -2.85 4.19 -9.58
CA PRO A 218 -3.81 4.93 -8.76
C PRO A 218 -4.85 3.97 -8.15
N ALA A 219 -5.12 4.12 -6.86
CA ALA A 219 -5.92 3.16 -6.12
C ALA A 219 -6.64 3.70 -4.88
N SER A 220 -6.29 4.90 -4.38
CA SER A 220 -6.99 5.51 -3.25
C SER A 220 -8.26 6.23 -3.68
N HIS A 221 -8.98 6.77 -2.71
CA HIS A 221 -10.11 7.67 -2.89
C HIS A 221 -9.71 9.10 -2.55
N GLY A 222 -8.78 9.67 -3.33
CA GLY A 222 -8.32 11.05 -3.16
C GLY A 222 -7.02 11.23 -2.36
N CYS A 223 -6.85 10.53 -1.24
CA CYS A 223 -5.60 10.60 -0.47
C CYS A 223 -4.39 10.13 -1.29
N ILE A 224 -3.21 10.61 -0.94
CA ILE A 224 -1.94 10.14 -1.50
C ILE A 224 -1.36 9.19 -0.48
N GLY A 225 -0.71 8.12 -0.91
CA GLY A 225 0.10 7.43 0.07
C GLY A 225 1.33 6.76 -0.45
N LEU A 226 2.13 6.40 0.53
CA LEU A 226 3.51 6.00 0.43
C LEU A 226 3.66 4.63 1.06
N PHE A 227 4.70 3.94 0.62
CA PHE A 227 4.98 2.61 1.13
C PHE A 227 5.33 2.66 2.61
N ASP A 228 4.64 1.87 3.42
CA ASP A 228 5.03 1.59 4.79
C ASP A 228 4.82 0.12 5.16
N GLU A 229 5.92 -0.60 5.38
CA GLU A 229 5.86 -2.01 5.77
C GLU A 229 5.60 -2.21 7.26
N GLU A 230 5.83 -1.21 8.13
CA GLU A 230 5.51 -1.33 9.55
C GLU A 230 4.00 -1.23 9.77
N MET A 231 3.32 -0.31 9.08
CA MET A 231 1.86 -0.29 9.05
C MET A 231 1.31 -1.62 8.51
N GLN A 232 1.91 -2.15 7.43
CA GLN A 232 1.47 -3.43 6.88
C GLN A 232 1.72 -4.60 7.84
N GLN A 233 2.86 -4.63 8.54
CA GLN A 233 3.15 -5.64 9.54
C GLN A 233 2.15 -5.58 10.67
N ARG A 234 1.86 -4.39 11.18
CA ARG A 234 0.91 -4.18 12.29
C ARG A 234 -0.51 -4.62 11.93
N VAL A 235 -0.95 -4.37 10.69
CA VAL A 235 -2.35 -4.55 10.25
C VAL A 235 -2.56 -5.90 9.58
N PHE A 236 -1.58 -6.40 8.82
CA PHE A 236 -1.67 -7.61 8.01
C PHE A 236 -0.71 -8.72 8.46
N ASP A 237 0.01 -8.55 9.57
CA ASP A 237 1.00 -9.50 10.10
C ASP A 237 2.13 -9.85 9.10
N THR A 238 2.40 -8.94 8.15
CA THR A 238 3.40 -9.12 7.09
C THR A 238 3.90 -7.78 6.53
N PRO A 239 5.19 -7.64 6.16
CA PRO A 239 6.25 -8.64 6.30
C PRO A 239 6.77 -8.77 7.74
N GLN A 240 7.39 -9.90 8.06
CA GLN A 240 8.02 -10.12 9.37
C GLN A 240 9.22 -9.19 9.61
N HIS A 241 9.83 -8.69 8.54
CA HIS A 241 10.94 -7.75 8.57
C HIS A 241 10.67 -6.57 7.62
N PRO A 242 10.05 -5.49 8.14
CA PRO A 242 9.89 -4.23 7.42
C PRO A 242 11.23 -3.62 7.04
N VAL A 243 11.34 -3.14 5.80
CA VAL A 243 12.51 -2.42 5.28
C VAL A 243 12.12 -1.19 4.44
N LEU A 244 10.85 -1.04 4.06
CA LEU A 244 10.35 0.09 3.28
C LEU A 244 9.41 0.96 4.13
N LEU A 245 9.90 2.14 4.51
CA LEU A 245 9.30 3.07 5.47
C LEU A 245 9.21 4.48 4.86
N ASP A 246 8.77 4.58 3.60
CA ASP A 246 8.75 5.85 2.87
C ASP A 246 7.77 6.86 3.51
N SER A 247 6.68 6.39 4.13
CA SER A 247 5.71 7.27 4.79
C SER A 247 6.26 7.88 6.10
N GLN A 248 6.93 7.07 6.94
CA GLN A 248 7.61 7.55 8.15
C GLN A 248 8.67 8.59 7.81
N LYS A 249 9.51 8.29 6.81
CA LYS A 249 10.55 9.23 6.35
C LYS A 249 9.97 10.56 5.89
N LEU A 250 8.84 10.55 5.17
CA LEU A 250 8.18 11.79 4.77
C LEU A 250 7.65 12.54 5.99
N TYR A 251 7.00 11.85 6.90
CA TYR A 251 6.40 12.45 8.09
C TYR A 251 7.44 13.10 8.99
N GLU A 252 8.51 12.37 9.34
CA GLU A 252 9.63 12.90 10.11
C GLU A 252 10.30 14.09 9.42
N TRP A 253 10.51 14.01 8.10
CA TRP A 253 11.10 15.11 7.34
C TRP A 253 10.17 16.33 7.26
N ALA A 254 8.87 16.13 7.06
CA ALA A 254 7.92 17.22 6.84
C ALA A 254 7.55 17.94 8.13
N VAL A 255 7.28 17.18 9.20
CA VAL A 255 6.68 17.68 10.45
C VAL A 255 7.27 17.01 11.71
N GLY A 256 8.54 16.61 11.66
CA GLY A 256 9.22 15.98 12.79
C GLY A 256 9.32 16.88 14.03
N GLU A 257 9.57 16.23 15.18
CA GLU A 257 9.57 16.89 16.50
C GLU A 257 10.63 17.99 16.65
N GLU A 258 11.71 17.93 15.88
CA GLU A 258 12.77 18.95 15.90
C GLU A 258 12.24 20.35 15.54
N GLU A 259 11.25 20.41 14.65
CA GLU A 259 10.67 21.66 14.15
C GLU A 259 9.30 21.97 14.76
N TYR A 260 8.47 20.94 14.99
CA TYR A 260 7.08 21.11 15.40
C TYR A 260 6.80 20.67 16.85
N GLY A 261 7.84 20.32 17.62
CA GLY A 261 7.71 19.88 19.00
C GLY A 261 7.15 18.47 19.15
N ASP A 262 7.02 18.03 20.40
CA ASP A 262 6.64 16.67 20.78
C ASP A 262 5.43 16.14 19.98
N ASP A 263 5.56 14.93 19.43
CA ASP A 263 4.47 14.24 18.75
C ASP A 263 3.86 13.19 19.69
N TYR A 264 2.66 13.50 20.18
CA TYR A 264 1.91 12.58 21.06
C TYR A 264 1.15 11.49 20.30
N GLY A 265 1.23 11.51 18.97
CA GLY A 265 0.59 10.56 18.07
C GLY A 265 -0.87 10.85 17.73
N GLU A 266 -1.42 11.94 18.27
CA GLU A 266 -2.79 12.42 18.05
C GLU A 266 -2.85 13.43 16.91
N LEU A 267 -4.06 13.89 16.57
CA LEU A 267 -4.22 14.99 15.63
C LEU A 267 -3.62 16.28 16.18
N ASP A 268 -2.67 16.85 15.45
CA ASP A 268 -1.97 18.08 15.78
C ASP A 268 -2.00 19.04 14.58
N GLU A 269 -2.33 20.30 14.84
CA GLU A 269 -2.41 21.33 13.79
C GLU A 269 -1.02 21.89 13.51
N ILE A 270 -0.72 22.06 12.22
CA ILE A 270 0.61 22.49 11.77
C ILE A 270 0.49 23.90 11.18
N GLU A 271 1.12 24.86 11.85
CA GLU A 271 1.31 26.21 11.32
C GLU A 271 2.52 26.21 10.37
N ASP A 272 2.39 26.90 9.23
CA ASP A 272 3.46 27.04 8.22
C ASP A 272 4.06 25.71 7.72
N GLY A 273 3.24 24.67 7.60
CA GLY A 273 3.69 23.38 7.05
C GLY A 273 4.16 23.45 5.59
N PRO A 274 4.93 22.43 5.13
CA PRO A 274 5.47 22.40 3.78
C PRO A 274 4.41 22.57 2.69
N VAL A 275 4.76 23.27 1.61
CA VAL A 275 3.91 23.35 0.41
C VAL A 275 3.76 21.95 -0.18
N VAL A 276 2.55 21.61 -0.63
CA VAL A 276 2.27 20.42 -1.43
C VAL A 276 1.77 20.85 -2.80
N GLU A 277 2.55 20.59 -3.84
CA GLU A 277 2.09 20.68 -5.23
C GLU A 277 1.66 19.31 -5.71
N VAL A 278 0.40 19.19 -6.08
CA VAL A 278 -0.12 18.02 -6.81
C VAL A 278 -0.32 18.42 -8.25
N ARG A 279 0.29 17.69 -9.19
CA ARG A 279 0.21 17.98 -10.62
C ARG A 279 0.02 16.73 -11.48
N GLY A 280 -0.27 16.97 -12.76
CA GLY A 280 -0.43 15.93 -13.77
C GLY A 280 -1.86 15.38 -13.80
N THR A 281 -2.03 14.29 -14.52
CA THR A 281 -3.31 13.57 -14.67
C THR A 281 -3.11 12.09 -14.42
N LEU A 282 -4.20 11.32 -14.29
CA LEU A 282 -4.09 9.86 -14.16
C LEU A 282 -3.24 9.25 -15.28
N PRO A 283 -2.39 8.25 -14.98
CA PRO A 283 -1.61 7.54 -15.97
C PRO A 283 -2.53 6.86 -17.00
N ARG A 284 -2.06 6.77 -18.24
CA ARG A 284 -2.79 6.09 -19.31
C ARG A 284 -2.71 4.58 -19.11
N TYR A 285 -3.85 3.92 -19.28
CA TYR A 285 -3.93 2.46 -19.31
C TYR A 285 -4.09 2.00 -20.74
N LEU A 286 -3.11 1.24 -21.25
CA LEU A 286 -3.14 0.70 -22.61
C LEU A 286 -4.14 -0.45 -22.72
N ASP A 287 -4.68 -0.67 -23.92
CA ASP A 287 -5.56 -1.82 -24.19
C ASP A 287 -4.81 -3.16 -24.17
N ARG A 288 -3.51 -3.13 -24.47
CA ARG A 288 -2.62 -4.30 -24.55
C ARG A 288 -1.23 -3.93 -24.04
N SER A 289 -0.50 -4.92 -23.52
CA SER A 289 0.93 -4.75 -23.18
C SER A 289 1.68 -4.18 -24.38
N PRO A 290 2.57 -3.18 -24.18
CA PRO A 290 3.40 -2.69 -25.27
C PRO A 290 4.38 -3.79 -25.70
N ASN A 291 4.60 -3.90 -27.01
CA ASN A 291 5.68 -4.73 -27.55
C ASN A 291 6.99 -3.95 -27.35
N ARG A 292 7.70 -4.21 -26.25
CA ARG A 292 9.00 -3.64 -25.93
C ARG A 292 10.04 -4.74 -25.76
#